data_AF-A0A0A9FDZ6-F1
#
_entry.id   AF-A0A0A9FDZ6-F1
#
_cell.length_a   1.000
_cell.length_b   1.000
_cell.length_c   1.000
_cell.angle_alpha   90.00
_cell.angle_beta   90.00
_cell.angle_gamma   90.00
#
_symmetry.space_group_name_H-M   'P 1'
#
loop_
_entity.id
_entity.type
_entity.pdbx_description
1 polymer ?
#
loop_
_entity_poly.entity_id
_entity_poly.type
_entity_poly.pdbx_seq_one_letter_code
_entity_poly.pdbx_strand_id
1 'polypeptide(L)'
;MSTVADLRSLAVSHLDSLKRRLDALHGDSIRDLEASHSRISKRVKVQTQGCLQLAEEADKEHKKMADKIAERAEAVKTTYKKFVAEVQASTSRVCKVTVPEMAKSAERAIDGLRSRYNISATPA
;
A
#
# COMPACT_ATOMS: atom_id res chain seq x y z
N MET A 1 -68.17 35.43 47.44
CA MET A 1 -66.92 35.62 48.20
C MET A 1 -66.14 34.32 48.11
N SER A 2 -64.96 34.32 47.48
CA SER A 2 -64.09 33.13 47.45
C SER A 2 -63.57 32.86 48.85
N THR A 3 -63.60 31.61 49.29
CA THR A 3 -63.10 31.20 50.62
C THR A 3 -61.65 30.77 50.56
N VAL A 4 -60.99 30.70 51.72
CA VAL A 4 -59.63 30.14 51.85
C VAL A 4 -59.57 28.68 51.37
N ALA A 5 -60.66 27.93 51.53
CA ALA A 5 -60.76 26.54 51.05
C ALA A 5 -60.74 26.45 49.52
N ASP A 6 -61.41 27.38 48.83
CA ASP A 6 -61.41 27.44 47.37
C ASP A 6 -60.01 27.72 46.82
N LEU A 7 -59.27 28.64 47.45
CA LEU A 7 -57.90 28.95 47.07
C LEU A 7 -56.97 27.74 47.26
N ARG A 8 -57.15 26.98 48.36
CA ARG A 8 -56.40 25.75 48.62
C ARG A 8 -56.70 24.68 47.58
N SER A 9 -57.97 24.48 47.24
CA SER A 9 -58.39 23.53 46.19
C SER A 9 -57.79 23.89 44.83
N LEU A 10 -57.82 25.17 44.48
CA LEU A 10 -57.22 25.69 43.26
C LEU A 10 -55.70 25.43 43.22
N ALA A 11 -54.98 25.74 44.31
CA ALA A 11 -53.54 25.51 44.41
C ALA A 11 -53.17 24.02 44.28
N VAL A 12 -53.93 23.12 44.91
CA VAL A 12 -53.74 21.67 44.80
C VAL A 12 -53.95 21.21 43.34
N SER A 13 -55.03 21.66 42.68
CA SER A 13 -55.30 21.34 41.27
C SER A 13 -54.18 21.81 40.33
N HIS A 14 -53.62 23.00 40.56
CA HIS A 14 -52.47 23.50 39.81
C HIS A 14 -51.22 22.64 40.01
N LEU A 15 -50.93 22.23 41.25
CA LEU A 15 -49.81 21.35 41.54
C LEU A 15 -49.98 19.98 40.87
N ASP A 16 -51.18 19.39 40.92
CA ASP A 16 -51.47 18.10 40.26
C ASP A 16 -51.36 18.20 38.74
N SER A 17 -51.78 19.33 38.16
CA SER A 17 -51.60 19.61 36.74
C SER A 17 -50.12 19.74 36.36
N LEU A 18 -49.33 20.47 37.15
CA LEU A 18 -47.89 20.61 36.94
C LEU A 18 -47.17 19.26 37.07
N LYS A 19 -47.52 18.46 38.07
CA LYS A 19 -46.95 17.12 38.28
C LYS A 19 -47.18 16.22 37.07
N ARG A 20 -48.43 16.13 36.58
CA ARG A 20 -48.75 15.33 35.39
C ARG A 20 -48.00 15.80 34.14
N ARG A 21 -47.84 17.11 33.96
CA ARG A 21 -47.06 17.67 32.85
C ARG A 21 -45.57 17.34 32.98
N LEU A 22 -45.01 17.40 34.18
CA LEU A 22 -43.62 17.04 34.44
C LEU A 22 -43.37 15.56 34.16
N ASP A 23 -44.27 14.70 34.65
CA ASP A 23 -44.18 13.25 34.44
C ASP A 23 -44.26 12.89 32.94
N ALA A 24 -45.15 13.56 32.19
CA ALA A 24 -45.24 13.41 30.74
C ALA A 24 -43.94 13.86 30.05
N LEU A 25 -43.42 15.05 30.37
CA LEU A 25 -42.17 15.58 29.79
C LEU A 25 -40.96 14.70 30.10
N HIS A 26 -40.86 14.16 31.32
CA HIS A 26 -39.82 13.21 31.68
C HIS A 26 -39.95 11.91 30.89
N GLY A 27 -41.16 11.36 30.80
CA GLY A 27 -41.43 10.16 30.02
C GLY A 27 -41.05 10.33 28.55
N ASP A 28 -41.39 11.47 27.95
CA ASP A 28 -41.07 11.81 26.57
C ASP A 28 -39.55 11.92 26.36
N SER A 29 -38.87 12.65 27.26
CA SER A 29 -37.41 12.84 27.21
C SER A 29 -36.65 11.52 27.32
N ILE A 30 -37.10 10.60 28.18
CA ILE A 30 -36.50 9.27 28.34
C ILE A 30 -36.64 8.47 27.05
N ARG A 31 -37.86 8.42 26.46
CA ARG A 31 -38.08 7.67 25.20
C ARG A 31 -37.26 8.23 24.05
N ASP A 32 -37.14 9.55 23.95
CA ASP A 32 -36.32 10.20 22.94
C ASP A 32 -34.83 9.89 23.12
N LEU A 33 -34.35 9.89 24.37
CA LEU A 33 -32.97 9.53 24.69
C LEU A 33 -32.67 8.07 24.34
N GLU A 34 -33.56 7.14 24.70
CA GLU A 34 -33.43 5.72 24.37
C GLU A 34 -33.43 5.48 22.85
N ALA A 35 -34.32 6.15 22.13
CA ALA A 35 -34.39 6.08 20.67
C ALA A 35 -33.13 6.68 20.02
N SER A 36 -32.60 7.78 20.55
CA SER A 36 -31.33 8.36 20.11
C SER A 36 -30.16 7.41 20.35
N HIS A 37 -30.05 6.86 21.56
CA HIS A 37 -29.02 5.91 21.94
C HIS A 37 -29.03 4.65 21.06
N SER A 38 -30.21 4.07 20.82
CA SER A 38 -30.38 2.90 19.94
C SER A 38 -29.89 3.18 18.51
N ARG A 39 -30.25 4.35 17.94
CA ARG A 39 -29.78 4.75 16.60
C ARG A 39 -28.27 4.94 16.56
N ILE A 40 -27.69 5.61 17.56
CA ILE A 40 -26.24 5.85 17.64
C ILE A 40 -25.51 4.51 17.78
N SER A 41 -25.93 3.65 18.70
CA SER A 41 -25.35 2.33 18.92
C SER A 41 -25.35 1.49 17.63
N LYS A 42 -26.47 1.48 16.88
CA LYS A 42 -26.56 0.80 15.58
C LYS A 42 -25.56 1.37 14.57
N ARG A 43 -25.45 2.70 14.47
CA ARG A 43 -24.50 3.36 13.56
C ARG A 43 -23.05 3.04 13.92
N VAL A 44 -22.70 3.10 15.20
CA VAL A 44 -21.36 2.75 15.70
C VAL A 44 -21.04 1.30 15.34
N LYS A 45 -21.96 0.35 15.60
CA LYS A 45 -21.74 -1.06 15.25
C LYS A 45 -21.48 -1.27 13.76
N VAL A 46 -22.28 -0.66 12.89
CA VAL A 46 -22.10 -0.75 11.43
C VAL A 46 -20.76 -0.13 11.00
N GLN A 47 -20.42 1.03 11.56
CA GLN A 47 -19.15 1.70 11.25
C GLN A 47 -17.95 0.86 11.69
N THR A 48 -17.98 0.31 12.91
CA THR A 48 -16.92 -0.57 13.43
C THR A 48 -16.74 -1.79 12.53
N GLN A 49 -17.83 -2.44 12.11
CA GLN A 49 -17.76 -3.57 11.20
C GLN A 49 -17.16 -3.17 9.84
N GLY A 50 -17.57 -2.02 9.29
CA GLY A 50 -17.00 -1.48 8.06
C GLY A 50 -15.51 -1.19 8.17
N CYS A 51 -15.07 -0.60 9.29
CA CYS A 51 -13.64 -0.35 9.55
C CYS A 51 -12.83 -1.65 9.65
N LEU A 52 -13.37 -2.68 10.30
CA LEU A 52 -12.71 -3.99 10.39
C LEU A 52 -12.56 -4.63 9.00
N GLN A 53 -13.61 -4.64 8.19
CA GLN A 53 -13.57 -5.17 6.83
C GLN A 53 -12.57 -4.42 5.94
N LEU A 54 -12.52 -3.09 6.05
CA LEU A 54 -11.54 -2.29 5.32
C LEU A 54 -10.10 -2.59 5.75
N ALA A 55 -9.87 -2.78 7.06
CA ALA A 55 -8.55 -3.15 7.56
C ALA A 55 -8.10 -4.54 7.07
N GLU A 56 -9.01 -5.52 7.08
CA GLU A 56 -8.75 -6.87 6.56
C GLU A 56 -8.41 -6.87 5.07
N GLU A 57 -9.18 -6.14 4.24
CA GLU A 57 -8.90 -6.08 2.80
C GLU A 57 -7.61 -5.29 2.50
N ALA A 58 -7.31 -4.24 3.28
CA ALA A 58 -6.05 -3.50 3.15
C ALA A 58 -4.84 -4.38 3.48
N ASP A 59 -4.90 -5.18 4.54
CA ASP A 59 -3.82 -6.10 4.92
C ASP A 59 -3.60 -7.17 3.84
N LYS A 60 -4.70 -7.74 3.33
CA LYS A 60 -4.67 -8.73 2.25
C LYS A 60 -4.05 -8.19 0.96
N GLU A 61 -4.46 -7.00 0.51
CA GLU A 61 -3.88 -6.39 -0.70
C GLU A 61 -2.43 -5.95 -0.48
N HIS A 62 -2.08 -5.46 0.72
CA HIS A 62 -0.69 -5.17 1.08
C HIS A 62 0.19 -6.42 0.99
N LYS A 63 -0.25 -7.54 1.58
CA LYS A 63 0.47 -8.82 1.51
C LYS A 63 0.66 -9.29 0.07
N LYS A 64 -0.40 -9.27 -0.73
CA LYS A 64 -0.35 -9.64 -2.16
C LYS A 64 0.60 -8.74 -2.96
N MET A 65 0.67 -7.45 -2.64
CA MET A 65 1.61 -6.53 -3.27
C MET A 65 3.05 -6.84 -2.85
N ALA A 66 3.29 -7.09 -1.57
CA ALA A 66 4.60 -7.48 -1.05
C ALA A 66 5.11 -8.77 -1.71
N ASP A 67 4.25 -9.79 -1.83
CA ASP A 67 4.59 -11.06 -2.49
C ASP A 67 4.98 -10.86 -3.95
N LYS A 68 4.22 -10.04 -4.70
CA LYS A 68 4.55 -9.69 -6.11
C LYS A 68 5.86 -8.92 -6.24
N ILE A 69 6.15 -8.02 -5.31
CA ILE A 69 7.42 -7.28 -5.30
C ILE A 69 8.58 -8.24 -5.06
N ALA A 70 8.44 -9.15 -4.08
CA ALA A 70 9.46 -10.15 -3.79
C ALA A 70 9.73 -11.08 -4.99
N GLU A 71 8.67 -11.59 -5.63
CA GLU A 71 8.78 -12.41 -6.84
C GLU A 71 9.53 -11.66 -7.97
N ARG A 72 9.13 -10.41 -8.24
CA ARG A 72 9.77 -9.59 -9.28
C ARG A 72 11.23 -9.27 -8.95
N ALA A 73 11.55 -9.02 -7.69
CA ALA A 73 12.92 -8.75 -7.25
C ALA A 73 13.83 -9.95 -7.50
N GLU A 74 13.38 -11.17 -7.18
CA GLU A 74 14.16 -12.39 -7.45
C GLU A 74 14.27 -12.69 -8.95
N ALA A 75 13.22 -12.41 -9.73
CA ALA A 75 13.27 -12.52 -11.19
C ALA A 75 14.33 -11.59 -11.79
N VAL A 76 14.34 -10.30 -11.40
CA VAL A 76 15.32 -9.31 -11.86
C VAL A 76 16.74 -9.69 -11.43
N LYS A 77 16.92 -10.13 -10.19
CA LYS A 77 18.23 -10.59 -9.70
C LYS A 77 18.75 -11.78 -10.50
N THR A 78 17.88 -12.70 -10.86
CA THR A 78 18.24 -13.89 -11.66
C THR A 78 18.62 -13.49 -13.10
N THR A 79 17.82 -12.64 -13.75
CA THR A 79 18.11 -12.17 -15.11
C THR A 79 19.37 -11.31 -15.16
N TYR A 80 19.59 -10.46 -14.15
CA TYR A 80 20.80 -9.65 -14.04
C TYR A 80 22.06 -10.51 -13.87
N LYS A 81 22.03 -11.54 -13.01
CA LYS A 81 23.16 -12.48 -12.88
C LYS A 81 23.49 -13.17 -14.21
N LYS A 82 22.46 -13.62 -14.94
CA LYS A 82 22.65 -14.23 -16.26
C LYS A 82 23.27 -13.25 -17.25
N PHE A 83 22.75 -12.03 -17.32
CA PHE A 83 23.28 -10.97 -18.18
C PHE A 83 24.76 -10.68 -17.89
N VAL A 84 25.12 -10.53 -16.61
CA VAL A 84 26.52 -10.29 -16.21
C VAL A 84 27.42 -11.44 -16.65
N ALA A 85 26.99 -12.70 -16.46
CA ALA A 85 27.76 -13.87 -16.89
C ALA A 85 27.96 -13.91 -18.41
N GLU A 86 26.92 -13.59 -19.20
CA GLU A 86 26.99 -13.53 -20.66
C GLU A 86 27.94 -12.42 -21.14
N VAL A 87 27.85 -11.22 -20.55
CA VAL A 87 28.74 -10.10 -20.85
C VAL A 87 30.19 -10.45 -20.52
N GLN A 88 30.44 -11.06 -19.36
CA GLN A 88 31.79 -11.50 -18.96
C GLN A 88 32.35 -12.57 -19.90
N ALA A 89 31.56 -13.57 -20.27
CA ALA A 89 31.97 -14.62 -21.20
C ALA A 89 32.30 -14.04 -22.59
N SER A 90 31.43 -13.18 -23.11
CA SER A 90 31.61 -12.49 -24.39
C SER A 90 32.88 -11.63 -24.39
N THR A 91 33.04 -10.80 -23.36
CA THR A 91 34.21 -9.91 -23.20
C THR A 91 35.50 -10.72 -23.09
N SER A 92 35.51 -11.77 -22.27
CA SER A 92 36.66 -12.67 -22.11
C SER A 92 37.05 -13.31 -23.44
N ARG A 93 36.08 -13.76 -24.24
CA ARG A 93 36.33 -14.31 -25.58
C ARG A 93 36.98 -13.28 -26.52
N VAL A 94 36.43 -12.07 -26.57
CA VAL A 94 36.98 -10.99 -27.40
C VAL A 94 38.42 -10.68 -27.01
N CYS A 95 38.69 -10.46 -25.72
CA CYS A 95 40.01 -10.08 -25.24
C CYS A 95 41.06 -11.19 -25.36
N LYS A 96 40.68 -12.45 -25.07
CA LYS A 96 41.64 -13.56 -24.99
C LYS A 96 41.81 -14.32 -26.30
N VAL A 97 40.82 -14.29 -27.18
CA VAL A 97 40.82 -15.10 -28.42
C VAL A 97 40.83 -14.19 -29.63
N THR A 98 39.76 -13.40 -29.82
CA THR A 98 39.56 -12.65 -31.06
C THR A 98 40.66 -11.61 -31.31
N VAL A 99 41.00 -10.78 -30.30
CA VAL A 99 42.03 -9.75 -30.45
C VAL A 99 43.42 -10.37 -30.75
N PRO A 100 43.92 -11.37 -29.99
CA PRO A 100 45.20 -12.02 -30.29
C PRO A 100 45.25 -12.72 -31.66
N GLU A 101 44.17 -13.39 -32.06
CA GLU A 101 44.10 -14.04 -33.38
C GLU A 101 44.13 -13.02 -34.52
N MET A 102 43.41 -11.92 -34.37
CA MET A 102 43.46 -10.80 -35.32
C MET A 102 44.85 -10.19 -35.39
N ALA A 103 45.51 -9.96 -34.25
CA ALA A 103 46.89 -9.45 -34.20
C ALA A 103 47.86 -10.38 -34.95
N LYS A 104 47.84 -11.68 -34.65
CA LYS A 104 48.65 -12.69 -35.36
C LYS A 104 48.33 -12.78 -36.85
N SER A 105 47.07 -12.59 -37.23
CA SER A 105 46.68 -12.57 -38.64
C SER A 105 47.21 -11.33 -39.36
N ALA A 106 47.18 -10.17 -38.70
CA ALA A 106 47.72 -8.92 -39.23
C ALA A 106 49.24 -8.99 -39.40
N GLU A 107 49.97 -9.51 -38.40
CA GLU A 107 51.42 -9.75 -38.48
C GLU A 107 51.78 -10.63 -39.68
N ARG A 108 51.09 -11.77 -39.85
CA ARG A 108 51.29 -12.67 -41.00
C ARG A 108 51.03 -11.99 -42.34
N ALA A 109 50.02 -11.13 -42.43
CA ALA A 109 49.74 -10.38 -43.65
C ALA A 109 50.86 -9.36 -43.96
N ILE A 110 51.37 -8.67 -42.93
CA ILE A 110 52.50 -7.73 -43.07
C ILE A 110 53.76 -8.46 -43.56
N ASP A 111 54.10 -9.59 -42.96
CA ASP A 111 55.27 -10.37 -43.36
C ASP A 111 55.15 -10.92 -44.78
N GLY A 112 53.95 -11.36 -45.17
CA GLY A 112 53.65 -11.76 -46.55
C GLY A 112 53.76 -10.63 -47.57
N LEU A 113 53.57 -9.37 -47.17
CA LEU A 113 53.86 -8.21 -48.02
C LEU A 113 55.36 -7.93 -48.08
N ARG A 114 56.06 -7.90 -46.95
CA ARG A 114 57.51 -7.68 -46.89
C ARG A 114 58.27 -8.67 -47.78
N SER A 115 57.91 -9.95 -47.69
CA SER A 115 58.50 -11.01 -48.51
C SER A 115 58.27 -10.79 -50.01
N ARG A 116 57.08 -10.34 -50.43
CA ARG A 116 56.76 -10.10 -51.85
C ARG A 116 57.51 -8.91 -52.46
N TYR A 117 57.87 -7.93 -51.64
CA TYR A 117 58.53 -6.70 -52.09
C TYR A 117 60.03 -6.62 -51.71
N ASN A 118 60.64 -7.70 -51.22
CA ASN A 118 62.04 -7.73 -50.74
C ASN A 118 62.38 -6.63 -49.70
N ILE A 119 61.41 -6.28 -48.84
CA ILE A 119 61.61 -5.30 -47.78
C ILE A 119 62.23 -6.03 -46.58
N SER A 120 63.44 -5.65 -46.17
CA SER A 120 64.09 -6.22 -44.98
C SER A 120 63.30 -5.88 -43.71
N ALA A 121 63.25 -6.82 -42.76
CA ALA A 121 62.61 -6.58 -41.48
C ALA A 121 63.40 -5.51 -40.70
N THR A 122 62.76 -4.39 -40.39
CA THR A 122 63.32 -3.40 -39.45
C THR A 122 63.39 -4.03 -38.06
N PRO A 123 64.55 -4.03 -37.37
CA PRO A 123 64.62 -4.48 -35.99
C PRO A 123 63.76 -3.57 -35.10
N ALA A 124 63.12 -4.18 -34.10
CA ALA A 124 62.34 -3.48 -33.06
C ALA A 124 63.25 -2.72 -32.09
#